data_AF-J8CVQ0-F1
#
_entry.id   AF-J8CVQ0-F1
#
_cell.length_a   1.000
_cell.length_b   1.000
_cell.length_c   1.000
_cell.angle_alpha   90.00
_cell.angle_beta   90.00
_cell.angle_gamma   90.00
#
_symmetry.space_group_name_H-M   'P 1'
#
loop_
_entity.id
_entity.type
_entity.pdbx_description
1 polymer ?
#
loop_
_entity_poly.entity_id
_entity_poly.type
_entity_poly.pdbx_seq_one_letter_code
_entity_poly.pdbx_strand_id
1 'polypeptide(L)' 'MGNFGERRRLDGLREGDRINVFSGGDQIDGTGVFIRIEDGFLIWVDAAANINVTSLDVISVRRVV' A
#
# COMPACT_ATOMS: atom_id res chain seq x y z
N MET A 1 20.99 -4.82 -14.74
CA MET A 1 20.32 -5.87 -13.94
C MET A 1 19.39 -5.17 -12.95
N GLY A 2 18.11 -5.02 -13.29
CA GLY A 2 17.17 -4.21 -12.52
C GLY A 2 16.44 -5.04 -11.46
N ASN A 3 16.52 -4.58 -10.21
CA ASN A 3 15.96 -5.14 -8.98
C ASN A 3 14.60 -5.87 -9.21
N PHE A 4 14.57 -7.18 -8.92
CA PHE A 4 13.39 -8.05 -9.10
C PHE A 4 12.65 -8.32 -7.78
N GLY A 5 13.06 -7.67 -6.67
CA GLY A 5 12.46 -7.87 -5.34
C GLY A 5 11.21 -7.03 -5.07
N GLU A 6 11.12 -5.81 -5.62
CA GLU A 6 10.05 -4.86 -5.30
C GLU A 6 8.82 -4.97 -6.20
N ARG A 7 8.99 -5.49 -7.42
CA ARG A 7 7.91 -5.54 -8.42
C ARG A 7 6.78 -6.52 -8.05
N ARG A 8 7.11 -7.64 -7.39
CA ARG A 8 6.13 -8.71 -7.12
C ARG A 8 5.05 -8.38 -6.07
N ARG A 9 5.20 -7.34 -5.24
CA ARG A 9 4.25 -7.05 -4.14
C ARG A 9 3.06 -6.18 -4.55
N LEU A 10 3.20 -5.41 -5.64
CA LEU A 10 2.23 -4.40 -6.06
C LEU A 10 1.59 -4.74 -7.40
N ASP A 11 2.07 -5.80 -8.07
CA ASP A 11 1.56 -6.26 -9.35
C ASP A 11 0.05 -6.54 -9.25
N GLY A 12 -0.75 -5.68 -9.88
CA GLY A 12 -2.20 -5.84 -10.02
C GLY A 12 -3.07 -5.09 -9.02
N LEU A 13 -2.50 -4.20 -8.19
CA LEU A 13 -3.30 -3.21 -7.46
C LEU A 13 -3.87 -2.17 -8.42
N ARG A 14 -5.15 -1.87 -8.28
CA ARG A 14 -5.85 -0.83 -9.02
C ARG A 14 -6.48 0.15 -8.06
N GLU A 15 -6.65 1.40 -8.51
CA GLU A 15 -7.41 2.39 -7.76
C GLU A 15 -8.77 1.82 -7.35
N GLY A 16 -9.12 1.94 -6.07
CA GLY A 16 -10.33 1.38 -5.49
C GLY A 16 -10.16 0.00 -4.84
N ASP A 17 -9.02 -0.68 -5.04
CA ASP A 17 -8.76 -1.97 -4.39
C ASP A 17 -8.66 -1.80 -2.88
N ARG A 18 -9.29 -2.72 -2.13
CA ARG A 18 -9.11 -2.77 -0.68
C ARG A 18 -7.75 -3.33 -0.35
N ILE A 19 -7.06 -2.68 0.60
CA ILE A 19 -5.72 -3.03 1.02
C ILE A 19 -5.57 -3.02 2.53
N ASN A 20 -4.67 -3.86 3.04
CA ASN A 20 -4.12 -3.74 4.38
C ASN A 20 -2.68 -3.26 4.25
N VAL A 21 -2.33 -2.23 5.02
CA VAL A 21 -0.99 -1.67 5.10
C VAL A 21 -0.34 -2.13 6.40
N PHE A 22 0.92 -2.55 6.33
CA PHE A 22 1.66 -3.06 7.48
C PHE A 22 2.97 -2.29 7.63
N SER A 23 3.29 -1.85 8.85
CA SER A 23 4.56 -1.21 9.20
C SER A 23 5.21 -2.02 10.32
N GLY A 24 6.49 -2.38 10.17
CA GLY A 24 7.18 -3.20 11.18
C GLY A 24 6.58 -4.59 11.44
N GLY A 25 5.65 -5.05 10.61
CA GLY A 25 4.92 -6.32 10.77
C GLY A 25 3.49 -6.18 11.29
N ASP A 26 3.13 -5.02 11.83
CA ASP A 26 1.79 -4.73 12.37
C ASP A 26 0.93 -4.01 11.34
N GLN A 27 -0.36 -4.34 11.31
CA GLN A 27 -1.32 -3.62 10.47
C GLN A 27 -1.58 -2.23 11.04
N ILE A 28 -1.59 -1.23 10.15
CA ILE A 28 -1.89 0.15 10.50
C ILE A 28 -3.22 0.58 9.87
N ASP A 29 -3.96 1.42 10.59
CA ASP A 29 -5.18 2.14 10.15
C ASP A 29 -6.27 1.29 9.45
N GLY A 30 -6.33 0.00 9.81
CA GLY A 30 -7.36 -0.93 9.36
C GLY A 30 -7.26 -1.31 7.88
N THR A 31 -8.40 -1.70 7.29
CA THR A 31 -8.49 -1.94 5.85
C THR A 31 -8.80 -0.63 5.15
N GLY A 32 -7.89 -0.21 4.29
CA GLY A 32 -8.04 0.99 3.49
C GLY A 32 -8.31 0.70 2.01
N VAL A 33 -8.29 1.76 1.22
CA VAL A 33 -8.50 1.76 -0.23
C VAL A 33 -7.26 2.32 -0.91
N PHE A 34 -6.70 1.54 -1.84
CA PHE A 34 -5.59 1.96 -2.67
C PHE A 34 -6.03 3.06 -3.65
N ILE A 35 -5.26 4.15 -3.71
CA ILE A 35 -5.43 5.17 -4.75
C ILE A 35 -4.36 4.97 -5.82
N ARG A 36 -3.09 5.18 -5.47
CA ARG A 36 -1.97 5.06 -6.41
C ARG A 36 -0.63 4.99 -5.68
N ILE A 37 0.44 4.80 -6.46
CA ILE A 37 1.82 4.97 -6.01
C ILE A 37 2.45 6.09 -6.81
N GLU A 38 3.16 6.98 -6.12
CA GLU A 38 3.84 8.13 -6.70
C GLU A 38 5.19 8.28 -5.99
N ASP A 39 6.28 8.30 -6.76
CA ASP A 39 7.66 8.49 -6.28
C ASP A 39 8.09 7.62 -5.07
N GLY A 40 7.63 6.37 -5.03
CA GLY A 40 7.95 5.44 -3.93
C GLY A 40 7.05 5.58 -2.69
N PHE A 41 6.01 6.40 -2.76
CA PHE A 41 5.00 6.54 -1.72
C PHE A 41 3.68 5.91 -2.14
N LEU A 42 3.03 5.24 -1.19
CA LEU A 42 1.65 4.79 -1.29
C LEU A 42 0.72 5.96 -0.92
N ILE A 43 -0.22 6.28 -1.80
CA ILE A 43 -1.37 7.14 -1.49
C ILE A 43 -2.61 6.25 -1.36
N TRP A 44 -3.31 6.39 -0.24
CA TRP A 44 -4.44 5.52 0.10
C TRP A 44 -5.41 6.20 1.06
N VAL A 45 -6.63 5.68 1.16
CA VAL A 45 -7.64 6.12 2.13
C VAL A 45 -7.74 5.08 3.25
N ASP A 46 -7.66 5.51 4.50
CA ASP A 46 -7.81 4.61 5.65
C ASP A 46 -9.28 4.29 5.98
N ALA A 47 -9.49 3.43 6.98
CA ALA A 47 -10.83 3.06 7.44
C ALA A 47 -11.64 4.23 8.04
N ALA A 48 -10.98 5.32 8.43
CA ALA A 48 -11.59 6.55 8.93
C ALA A 48 -11.80 7.61 7.84
N ALA A 49 -11.61 7.23 6.57
CA ALA A 49 -11.73 8.09 5.39
C ALA A 49 -10.71 9.23 5.30
N ASN A 50 -9.56 9.11 5.97
CA ASN A 50 -8.45 10.06 5.79
C ASN A 50 -7.57 9.62 4.63
N ILE A 51 -7.04 10.60 3.89
CA ILE A 51 -6.02 10.37 2.87
C ILE A 51 -4.65 10.31 3.56
N ASN A 52 -3.94 9.21 3.35
CA ASN A 52 -2.62 8.96 3.88
C ASN A 52 -1.58 8.86 2.77
N VAL A 53 -0.37 9.33 3.07
CA VAL A 53 0.82 9.20 2.22
C VAL A 53 1.90 8.50 3.03
N THR A 54 2.35 7.33 2.58
CA THR A 54 3.25 6.48 3.35
C THR A 54 4.37 5.94 2.47
N SER A 55 5.63 6.08 2.91
CA SER A 55 6.79 5.56 2.16
C SER A 55 6.73 4.03 2.07
N LEU A 56 7.00 3.50 0.87
CA LEU A 56 7.10 2.05 0.61
C LEU A 56 8.37 1.42 1.22
N ASP A 57 9.35 2.21 1.65
CA ASP A 57 10.62 1.71 2.19
C ASP A 57 10.45 0.95 3.50
N VAL A 58 9.43 1.30 4.29
CA VAL A 58 9.22 0.81 5.66
C VAL A 58 7.91 0.03 5.82
N ILE A 59 7.11 -0.08 4.76
CA ILE A 59 5.81 -0.77 4.80
C ILE A 59 5.76 -1.98 3.87
N SER A 60 4.74 -2.79 4.08
CA SER A 60 4.25 -3.74 3.08
C SER A 60 2.76 -3.60 2.90
N VAL A 61 2.30 -3.84 1.68
CA VAL A 61 0.88 -3.71 1.29
C VAL A 61 0.38 -5.07 0.84
N ARG A 62 -0.87 -5.40 1.19
CA ARG A 62 -1.56 -6.60 0.72
C ARG A 62 -2.95 -6.24 0.23
N ARG A 63 -3.32 -6.72 -0.97
CA ARG A 63 -4.69 -6.63 -1.45
C ARG A 63 -5.61 -7.56 -0.64
N VAL A 64 -6.80 -7.07 -0.32
CA VAL A 64 -7.88 -7.85 0.27
C VAL A 64 -8.79 -8.35 -0.86
N VAL A 65 -9.16 -9.64 -0.83
CA VAL A 65 -10.02 -10.30 -1.84
C VAL A 65 -11.39 -10.57 -1.25
#